data_AF-A0A536TBL1-F1
#
_entry.id   AF-A0A536TBL1-F1
#
_cell.length_a   1.000
_cell.length_b   1.000
_cell.length_c   1.000
_cell.angle_alpha   90.00
_cell.angle_beta   90.00
_cell.angle_gamma   90.00
#
_symmetry.space_group_name_H-M   'P 1'
#
loop_
_entity.id
_entity.type
_entity.pdbx_description
1 polymer ?
#
loop_
_entity_poly.entity_id
_entity_poly.type
_entity_poly.pdbx_seq_one_letter_code
_entity_poly.pdbx_strand_id
1 'polypeptide(L)'
;MSSPAVSDAQLIARVLVQDDRHAFGELVRRHQSVVRATLRKLTGGNHALADDLAQETFLLAYRNLRSFRQEAKFSTWLYRIAYNAFLADTRKMKELPLPEDTDVDDLASVDHNDAMPVARSAALSVDLARAMPGPRDGHAI
;
A
#
# COMPACT_ATOMS: atom_id res chain seq x y z
N MET A 1 -31.19 1.53 15.32
CA MET A 1 -30.07 2.38 15.78
C MET A 1 -28.86 2.03 14.93
N SER A 2 -28.46 2.87 13.96
CA SER A 2 -27.23 2.64 13.20
C SER A 2 -26.03 2.99 14.09
N SER A 3 -25.22 1.99 14.45
CA SER A 3 -23.91 2.25 15.07
C SER A 3 -23.10 3.15 14.12
N PRO A 4 -22.38 4.16 14.64
CA PRO A 4 -21.50 4.98 13.82
C PRO A 4 -20.45 4.10 13.13
N ALA A 5 -20.22 4.34 11.84
CA ALA A 5 -19.21 3.61 11.08
C ALA A 5 -17.84 3.77 11.74
N VAL A 6 -17.20 2.65 12.08
CA VAL A 6 -15.88 2.64 12.75
C VAL A 6 -14.86 3.38 11.89
N SER A 7 -14.13 4.34 12.45
CA SER A 7 -13.13 5.13 11.72
C SER A 7 -11.86 4.33 11.45
N ASP A 8 -11.05 4.75 10.47
CA ASP A 8 -9.76 4.09 10.18
C ASP A 8 -8.82 4.15 11.40
N ALA A 9 -8.83 5.24 12.15
CA ALA A 9 -8.05 5.36 13.39
C ALA A 9 -8.47 4.33 14.45
N GLN A 10 -9.77 4.06 14.58
CA GLN A 10 -10.29 3.04 15.49
C GLN A 10 -9.93 1.62 15.02
N LEU A 11 -10.01 1.35 13.71
CA LEU A 11 -9.58 0.07 13.15
C LEU A 11 -8.09 -0.16 13.40
N ILE A 12 -7.24 0.84 13.13
CA ILE A 12 -5.79 0.78 13.38
C ILE A 12 -5.51 0.51 14.86
N ALA A 13 -6.19 1.19 15.78
CA ALA A 13 -6.03 0.96 17.21
C ALA A 13 -6.35 -0.50 17.60
N ARG A 14 -7.40 -1.10 17.04
CA ARG A 14 -7.74 -2.51 17.27
C ARG A 14 -6.64 -3.44 16.75
N VAL A 15 -6.10 -3.18 15.55
CA VAL A 15 -4.97 -3.97 15.03
C VAL A 15 -3.76 -3.87 15.96
N LEU A 16 -3.41 -2.67 16.42
CA LEU A 16 -2.20 -2.46 17.23
C LEU A 16 -2.29 -3.04 18.65
N VAL A 17 -3.47 -2.94 19.27
CA VAL A 17 -3.69 -3.34 20.68
C VAL A 17 -4.14 -4.80 20.80
N GLN A 18 -4.95 -5.28 19.88
CA GLN A 18 -5.63 -6.59 19.99
C GLN A 18 -5.14 -7.60 18.94
N ASP A 19 -4.22 -7.22 18.05
CA ASP A 19 -3.86 -8.00 16.87
C ASP A 19 -5.09 -8.40 16.03
N ASP A 20 -6.09 -7.51 15.99
CA ASP A 20 -7.37 -7.75 15.31
C ASP A 20 -7.19 -7.76 13.79
N ARG A 21 -7.05 -8.96 13.22
CA ARG A 21 -6.93 -9.18 11.77
C ARG A 21 -8.18 -8.77 10.99
N HIS A 22 -9.36 -8.82 11.60
CA HIS A 22 -10.60 -8.37 10.96
C HIS A 22 -10.60 -6.85 10.80
N ALA A 23 -10.10 -6.12 11.80
CA ALA A 23 -9.95 -4.67 11.70
C ALA A 23 -9.01 -4.26 10.55
N PHE A 24 -7.91 -5.00 10.35
CA PHE A 24 -7.04 -4.78 9.20
C PHE A 24 -7.74 -5.15 7.88
N GLY A 25 -8.49 -6.25 7.83
CA GLY A 25 -9.29 -6.63 6.66
C GLY A 25 -10.27 -5.53 6.24
N GLU A 26 -10.88 -4.83 7.19
CA GLU A 26 -11.73 -3.67 6.89
C GLU A 26 -10.96 -2.47 6.32
N LEU A 27 -9.73 -2.21 6.79
CA LEU A 27 -8.85 -1.21 6.18
C LEU A 27 -8.53 -1.58 4.73
N VAL A 28 -8.19 -2.85 4.47
CA VAL A 28 -7.93 -3.34 3.10
C VAL A 28 -9.16 -3.11 2.22
N ARG A 29 -10.34 -3.55 2.67
CA ARG A 29 -11.59 -3.43 1.92
C ARG A 29 -11.90 -1.99 1.52
N ARG A 30 -11.64 -1.02 2.42
CA ARG A 30 -11.89 0.42 2.20
C ARG A 30 -10.91 1.05 1.21
N HIS A 31 -9.63 0.64 1.26
CA HIS A 31 -8.55 1.35 0.54
C HIS A 31 -8.09 0.64 -0.74
N GLN A 32 -8.41 -0.64 -0.93
CA GLN A 32 -7.92 -1.45 -2.06
C GLN A 32 -8.26 -0.87 -3.44
N SER A 33 -9.44 -0.28 -3.61
CA SER A 33 -9.88 0.25 -4.89
C SER A 33 -9.02 1.43 -5.34
N VAL A 34 -8.73 2.35 -4.42
CA VAL A 34 -7.90 3.55 -4.65
C VAL A 34 -6.45 3.15 -4.86
N VAL A 35 -5.92 2.24 -4.05
CA VAL A 35 -4.54 1.73 -4.20
C VAL A 35 -4.35 1.07 -5.56
N ARG A 36 -5.23 0.14 -5.95
CA ARG A 36 -5.16 -0.51 -7.27
C ARG A 36 -5.33 0.49 -8.40
N ALA A 37 -6.25 1.46 -8.29
CA ALA A 37 -6.43 2.49 -9.30
C ALA A 37 -5.18 3.36 -9.48
N THR A 38 -4.49 3.66 -8.39
CA THR A 38 -3.24 4.40 -8.39
C THR A 38 -2.13 3.59 -9.05
N LEU A 39 -1.95 2.34 -8.62
CA LEU A 39 -0.93 1.45 -9.16
C LEU A 39 -1.14 1.16 -10.64
N ARG A 40 -2.39 0.97 -11.09
CA ARG A 40 -2.70 0.82 -12.52
C ARG A 40 -2.23 2.01 -13.36
N LYS A 41 -2.31 3.24 -12.83
CA LYS A 41 -1.79 4.42 -13.53
C LYS A 41 -0.26 4.40 -13.58
N LEU A 42 0.38 4.02 -12.47
CA LEU A 42 1.84 3.95 -12.36
C LEU A 42 2.43 2.85 -13.25
N THR A 43 1.76 1.70 -13.36
CA THR A 43 2.18 0.55 -14.17
C THR A 43 1.78 0.67 -15.65
N GLY A 44 1.36 1.85 -16.12
CA GLY A 44 0.98 2.07 -17.51
C GLY A 44 -0.23 1.24 -17.97
N GLY A 45 -1.13 0.86 -17.07
CA GLY A 45 -2.30 0.05 -17.36
C GLY A 45 -2.09 -1.46 -17.20
N ASN A 46 -0.93 -1.94 -16.74
CA ASN A 46 -0.74 -3.37 -16.44
C ASN A 46 -1.57 -3.76 -15.19
N HIS A 47 -2.66 -4.48 -15.41
CA HIS A 47 -3.61 -4.88 -14.37
C HIS A 47 -3.04 -5.92 -13.41
N ALA A 48 -2.37 -6.95 -13.94
CA ALA A 48 -1.80 -8.03 -13.13
C ALA A 48 -0.72 -7.49 -12.18
N LEU A 49 0.22 -6.71 -12.72
CA LEU A 49 1.27 -6.08 -11.92
C LEU A 49 0.70 -5.11 -10.87
N ALA A 50 -0.36 -4.36 -11.22
CA ALA A 50 -1.00 -3.47 -10.26
C ALA A 50 -1.70 -4.23 -9.12
N ASP A 51 -2.30 -5.38 -9.39
CA ASP A 51 -2.90 -6.23 -8.36
C ASP A 51 -1.84 -6.87 -7.46
N ASP A 52 -0.69 -7.30 -8.01
CA ASP A 52 0.45 -7.82 -7.25
C ASP A 52 1.06 -6.76 -6.34
N LEU A 53 1.35 -5.57 -6.89
CA LEU A 53 1.86 -4.44 -6.11
C LEU A 53 0.85 -3.99 -5.03
N ALA A 54 -0.45 -4.08 -5.30
CA ALA A 54 -1.47 -3.75 -4.30
C ALA A 54 -1.45 -4.74 -3.14
N GLN A 55 -1.32 -6.04 -3.42
CA GLN A 55 -1.17 -7.07 -2.38
C GLN A 55 0.08 -6.82 -1.55
N GLU A 56 1.23 -6.62 -2.20
CA GLU A 56 2.50 -6.31 -1.52
C GLU A 56 2.38 -5.05 -0.64
N THR A 57 1.72 -4.01 -1.15
CA THR A 57 1.44 -2.78 -0.38
C THR A 57 0.71 -3.08 0.93
N PHE A 58 -0.34 -3.89 0.90
CA PHE A 58 -1.10 -4.20 2.11
C PHE A 58 -0.34 -5.13 3.05
N LEU A 59 0.48 -6.06 2.54
CA LEU A 59 1.36 -6.88 3.36
C LEU A 59 2.41 -6.03 4.09
N LEU A 60 3.06 -5.12 3.37
CA LEU A 60 4.01 -4.15 3.93
C LEU A 60 3.32 -3.22 4.93
N ALA A 61 2.10 -2.76 4.63
CA ALA A 61 1.31 -1.93 5.53
C ALA A 61 0.97 -2.67 6.83
N TYR A 62 0.58 -3.95 6.77
CA TYR A 62 0.33 -4.74 7.97
C TYR A 62 1.60 -4.87 8.82
N ARG A 63 2.72 -5.26 8.19
CA ARG A 63 4.03 -5.43 8.86
C ARG A 63 4.53 -4.14 9.50
N ASN A 64 4.32 -3.00 8.84
CA ASN A 64 4.80 -1.70 9.30
C ASN A 64 3.76 -0.90 10.08
N LEU A 65 2.57 -1.43 10.36
CA LEU A 65 1.51 -0.65 10.97
C LEU A 65 1.91 -0.09 12.35
N ARG A 66 2.77 -0.80 13.09
CA ARG A 66 3.31 -0.35 14.39
C ARG A 66 4.18 0.90 14.27
N SER A 67 4.79 1.16 13.12
CA SER A 67 5.59 2.38 12.90
C SER A 67 4.75 3.58 12.43
N PHE A 68 3.45 3.37 12.16
CA PHE A 68 2.56 4.44 11.74
C PHE A 68 2.17 5.33 12.92
N ARG A 69 2.77 6.53 12.98
CA ARG A 69 2.59 7.50 14.07
C ARG A 69 1.24 8.26 14.05
N GLN A 70 0.36 7.98 13.09
CA GLN A 70 -0.95 8.65 12.91
C GLN A 70 -0.89 10.18 12.75
N GLU A 71 0.25 10.75 12.40
CA GLU A 71 0.43 12.19 12.11
C GLU A 71 -0.15 12.62 10.74
N ALA A 72 -0.56 11.65 9.92
CA ALA A 72 -1.20 11.85 8.62
C ALA A 72 -2.38 10.89 8.47
N LYS A 73 -3.21 11.07 7.43
CA LYS A 73 -4.25 10.10 7.08
C LYS A 73 -3.61 8.76 6.72
N PHE A 74 -4.27 7.66 7.09
CA PHE A 74 -3.83 6.31 6.74
C PHE A 74 -3.66 6.14 5.22
N SER A 75 -4.58 6.69 4.42
CA SER A 75 -4.49 6.67 2.95
C SER A 75 -3.21 7.34 2.41
N THR A 76 -2.75 8.43 3.04
CA THR A 76 -1.49 9.10 2.68
C THR A 76 -0.28 8.22 2.97
N TRP A 77 -0.29 7.56 4.12
CA TRP A 77 0.78 6.63 4.50
C TRP A 77 0.81 5.40 3.58
N LEU A 78 -0.37 4.84 3.29
CA LEU A 78 -0.54 3.69 2.40
C LEU A 78 -0.09 3.99 0.96
N TYR A 79 -0.37 5.19 0.45
CA TYR A 79 0.13 5.65 -0.85
C TYR A 79 1.67 5.65 -0.91
N ARG A 80 2.35 6.08 0.16
CA ARG A 80 3.82 6.08 0.21
C ARG A 80 4.39 4.67 0.13
N ILE A 81 3.75 3.71 0.80
CA ILE A 81 4.12 2.29 0.70
C ILE A 81 3.93 1.79 -0.73
N ALA A 82 2.76 2.07 -1.34
CA ALA A 82 2.46 1.65 -2.71
C ALA A 82 3.46 2.20 -3.73
N TYR A 83 3.78 3.49 -3.61
CA TYR A 83 4.74 4.16 -4.49
C TYR A 83 6.15 3.57 -4.33
N ASN A 84 6.58 3.30 -3.09
CA ASN A 84 7.88 2.68 -2.84
C ASN A 84 7.95 1.25 -3.39
N ALA A 85 6.87 0.46 -3.27
CA ALA A 85 6.78 -0.88 -3.85
C ALA A 85 6.89 -0.82 -5.38
N PHE A 86 6.19 0.11 -6.03
CA PHE A 86 6.30 0.36 -7.46
C PHE A 86 7.73 0.75 -7.89
N LEU A 87 8.39 1.64 -7.16
CA LEU A 87 9.78 2.02 -7.45
C LEU A 87 10.75 0.84 -7.28
N ALA A 88 10.52 -0.01 -6.27
CA ALA A 88 11.33 -1.21 -6.07
C ALA A 88 11.18 -2.20 -7.22
N ASP A 89 9.96 -2.43 -7.70
CA ASP A 89 9.68 -3.27 -8.86
C ASP A 89 10.34 -2.72 -10.14
N THR A 90 10.20 -1.41 -10.39
CA THR A 90 10.81 -0.77 -11.56
C THR A 90 12.34 -0.88 -11.55
N ARG A 91 12.98 -0.83 -10.38
CA ARG A 91 14.44 -1.02 -10.26
C ARG A 91 14.84 -2.46 -10.58
N LYS A 92 14.11 -3.46 -10.07
CA LYS A 92 14.38 -4.88 -10.36
C LYS A 92 14.31 -5.17 -11.86
N MET A 93 13.34 -4.60 -12.57
CA MET A 93 13.23 -4.74 -14.03
C MET A 93 14.42 -4.14 -14.78
N LYS A 94 15.06 -3.10 -14.23
CA LYS A 94 16.23 -2.46 -14.85
C LYS A 94 17.54 -3.23 -14.55
N GLU A 95 17.59 -3.94 -13.43
CA GLU A 95 18.75 -4.72 -13.00
C GLU A 95 18.77 -6.15 -13.56
N LEU A 96 17.72 -6.60 -14.25
CA LEU A 96 17.76 -7.90 -14.94
C LEU A 96 18.90 -7.89 -15.98
N PRO A 97 19.92 -8.75 -15.83
CA PRO A 97 20.87 -8.99 -16.90
C PRO A 97 20.10 -9.49 -18.13
N LEU A 98 20.47 -9.01 -19.33
CA LEU A 98 20.04 -9.67 -20.56
C LEU A 98 20.39 -11.16 -20.41
N PRO A 99 19.49 -12.11 -20.73
CA PRO A 99 19.76 -13.52 -20.53
C PRO A 99 20.95 -13.91 -21.42
N GLU A 100 22.12 -14.06 -20.82
CA GLU A 100 23.16 -14.94 -21.34
C GLU A 100 22.73 -16.36 -20.95
N ASP A 101 22.51 -17.20 -21.96
CA ASP A 101 22.10 -18.60 -21.84
C ASP A 101 22.76 -19.28 -20.64
N THR A 102 22.01 -19.50 -19.56
CA THR A 102 22.52 -20.22 -18.38
C THR A 102 21.44 -21.13 -17.80
N ASP A 103 21.81 -22.40 -17.74
CA ASP A 103 21.01 -23.53 -17.27
C ASP A 103 20.50 -23.32 -15.84
N VAL A 104 19.23 -23.66 -15.64
CA VAL A 104 18.52 -23.56 -14.37
C VAL A 104 18.96 -24.68 -13.42
N ASP A 105 19.87 -24.37 -12.49
CA ASP A 105 19.93 -25.11 -11.25
C ASP A 105 20.30 -24.21 -10.06
N ASP A 106 19.53 -24.41 -9.01
CA ASP A 106 19.81 -24.09 -7.62
C ASP A 106 19.60 -22.65 -7.07
N LEU A 107 19.24 -22.68 -5.78
CA LEU A 107 19.34 -21.67 -4.73
C LEU A 107 18.05 -21.03 -4.19
N ALA A 108 17.62 -21.71 -3.14
CA ALA A 108 16.82 -21.30 -2.01
C ALA A 108 17.24 -19.99 -1.31
N SER A 109 16.28 -19.51 -0.50
CA SER A 109 16.42 -18.62 0.67
C SER A 109 16.79 -17.16 0.41
N VAL A 110 15.81 -16.27 0.61
CA VAL A 110 16.07 -14.86 0.87
C VAL A 110 15.37 -14.45 2.17
N ASP A 111 16.13 -14.51 3.26
CA ASP A 111 15.87 -13.78 4.49
C ASP A 111 16.24 -12.31 4.26
N HIS A 112 15.35 -11.36 4.55
CA HIS A 112 15.66 -9.93 4.58
C HIS A 112 14.87 -9.24 5.70
N ASN A 113 15.45 -9.29 6.90
CA ASN A 113 15.32 -8.22 7.87
C ASN A 113 16.07 -6.98 7.34
N ASP A 114 15.34 -6.02 6.76
CA ASP A 114 15.90 -4.71 6.40
C ASP A 114 15.06 -3.58 7.01
N ALA A 115 15.59 -3.01 8.09
CA ALA A 115 15.01 -1.86 8.76
C ALA A 115 15.27 -0.61 7.91
N MET A 116 14.24 -0.09 7.23
CA MET A 116 14.39 1.05 6.34
C MET A 116 14.76 2.36 7.08
N PRO A 117 15.79 3.09 6.61
CA PRO A 117 16.15 4.39 7.17
C PRO A 117 15.12 5.44 6.75
N VAL A 118 14.60 6.18 7.73
CA VAL A 118 13.64 7.27 7.52
C VAL A 118 14.39 8.49 6.96
N ALA A 119 14.58 8.54 5.64
CA ALA A 119 15.06 9.74 4.97
C ALA A 119 13.94 10.79 4.92
N ARG A 120 14.14 11.84 5.72
CA ARG A 120 13.41 13.10 5.76
C ARG A 120 13.42 13.77 4.39
N SER A 121 12.25 14.17 3.86
CA SER A 121 12.07 15.47 3.18
C SER A 121 10.61 15.74 2.81
N ALA A 122 10.21 16.97 3.10
CA ALA A 122 8.90 17.55 2.88
C ALA A 122 8.74 17.98 1.42
N ALA A 123 7.94 17.26 0.61
CA ALA A 123 7.56 17.75 -0.73
C ALA A 123 6.36 17.00 -1.39
N LEU A 124 5.50 16.27 -0.66
CA LEU A 124 4.38 15.54 -1.29
C LEU A 124 3.02 15.74 -0.64
N SER A 125 2.86 16.82 0.14
CA SER A 125 1.63 17.10 0.88
C SER A 125 0.57 17.88 0.09
N VAL A 126 0.87 18.38 -1.12
CA VAL A 126 0.00 19.38 -1.77
C VAL A 126 -1.04 18.80 -2.74
N ASP A 127 -0.82 17.64 -3.37
CA ASP A 127 -1.74 17.16 -4.43
C ASP A 127 -2.70 16.02 -4.04
N LEU A 128 -2.51 15.37 -2.89
CA LEU A 128 -3.34 14.21 -2.53
C LEU A 128 -4.79 14.59 -2.16
N ALA A 129 -5.04 15.82 -1.71
CA ALA A 129 -6.38 16.29 -1.38
C ALA A 129 -7.24 16.59 -2.63
N ARG A 130 -6.64 16.77 -3.81
CA ARG A 130 -7.33 17.17 -5.04
C ARG A 130 -7.70 15.99 -5.95
N ALA A 131 -7.09 14.82 -5.75
CA ALA A 131 -7.26 13.65 -6.61
C ALA A 131 -8.32 12.62 -6.16
N MET A 132 -9.00 12.87 -5.04
CA MET A 132 -10.08 12.00 -4.54
C MET A 132 -11.46 12.63 -4.79
N PRO A 133 -12.28 12.10 -5.73
CA PRO A 133 -13.70 12.44 -5.72
C PRO A 133 -14.33 11.90 -4.43
N GLY A 134 -14.94 12.79 -3.65
CA GLY A 134 -15.68 12.40 -2.45
C GLY A 134 -16.81 11.41 -2.76
N PRO A 135 -17.37 10.74 -1.72
CA PRO A 135 -18.50 9.84 -1.89
C PRO A 135 -19.63 10.57 -2.63
N ARG A 136 -20.08 10.01 -3.74
CA ARG A 136 -21.30 10.49 -4.41
C ARG A 136 -22.47 10.02 -3.55
N ASP A 137 -22.96 10.89 -2.69
CA ASP A 137 -24.24 10.69 -2.02
C ASP A 137 -25.32 10.58 -3.10
N GLY A 138 -25.84 9.37 -3.27
CA GLY A 138 -26.96 9.10 -4.17
C GLY A 138 -28.20 9.79 -3.63
N HIS A 139 -28.62 10.86 -4.28
CA HIS A 139 -29.95 11.41 -4.12
C HIS A 139 -30.90 10.59 -5.00
N ALA A 140 -31.71 9.76 -4.35
CA ALA A 140 -32.91 9.20 -4.96
C ALA A 140 -34.07 10.15 -4.67
N ILE A 141 -34.68 10.69 -5.73
CA ILE A 141 -36.12 10.95 -5.85
C ILE A 141 -36.50 10.64 -7.29
#